data_AF-A0A2V5UQF9-F1
#
_entry.id   AF-A0A2V5UQF9-F1
#
_cell.length_a   1.000
_cell.length_b   1.000
_cell.length_c   1.000
_cell.angle_alpha   90.00
_cell.angle_beta   90.00
_cell.angle_gamma   90.00
#
_symmetry.space_group_name_H-M   'P 1'
#
loop_
_entity.id
_entity.type
_entity.pdbx_description
1 polymer ?
#
loop_
_entity_poly.entity_id
_entity_poly.type
_entity_poly.pdbx_seq_one_letter_code
_entity_poly.pdbx_strand_id
1 'polypeptide(L)'
;MHDAVEKVCDFWLSMGVDGLRLDAVPYLYEREDTNCENLPETHQYLSKLRAHVDAKFPNRMLLAEANQWPEDAAAYFGKGDESHMSFHFPLMPRMFMSLQMEDRFPIIDVLEQTPAIPDNCQWAMFLRNHDELTLEMVTDEERDYMYRVYATDPHARINLGIRRRLAPLLANSRRKIELLNTLLFSMPGTPIVYYGDEIGMGDNFYLGDRNGCRTPMQWSPDRNAGFSRANPQQLYLPVTIDPEYHYEAINVENQQKNLSSLLWWTRRVIAMRKNFKAFSRGSLEFLYPDNAKVLAFLRRWENETIVVVANLSRFSQSAELDLSRFAGCVPMDVFSRNLFRPIRKSRYVITLGPHAYYWFALQAPTEARRALKRRVVPTLKMPAELETLLGGNQRTQLEREILPTYIRNCRWFGSKARNFRHLKVIEQLPVSSNADGAQLWFIEISYLDAAAETYAIPVKIASGDVARGISQNAPHAIIARFAGSNGAVLFDAIWDSTFRSQLFDTIARRQAMKARAGDFVGVIASRFDADQTAISGNSHVVSGEQSNSSMLFDNQFFLKLYRKIEDGLNPDV
;
A
#
# COMPACT_ATOMS: atom_id res chain seq x y z
N MET A 1 4.08 43.57 -14.25
CA MET A 1 4.35 42.52 -13.24
C MET A 1 3.69 41.21 -13.65
N HIS A 2 2.36 41.16 -13.81
CA HIS A 2 1.62 39.95 -14.23
C HIS A 2 2.25 39.22 -15.43
N ASP A 3 2.51 39.92 -16.53
CA ASP A 3 3.13 39.31 -17.72
C ASP A 3 4.50 38.68 -17.44
N ALA A 4 5.25 39.18 -16.45
CA ALA A 4 6.52 38.60 -16.06
C ALA A 4 6.31 37.28 -15.31
N VAL A 5 5.32 37.21 -14.41
CA VAL A 5 4.95 35.98 -13.70
C VAL A 5 4.40 34.93 -14.67
N GLU A 6 3.53 35.33 -15.59
CA GLU A 6 3.01 34.45 -16.65
C GLU A 6 4.15 33.86 -17.51
N LYS A 7 5.17 34.67 -17.86
CA LYS A 7 6.36 34.18 -18.56
C LYS A 7 7.18 33.19 -17.74
N VAL A 8 7.27 33.37 -16.42
CA VAL A 8 7.94 32.41 -15.52
C VAL A 8 7.16 31.10 -15.47
N CYS A 9 5.82 31.15 -15.37
CA CYS A 9 4.97 29.97 -15.46
C CYS A 9 5.16 29.26 -16.80
N ASP A 10 5.08 29.99 -17.91
CA ASP A 10 5.26 29.45 -19.27
C ASP A 10 6.61 28.76 -19.42
N PHE A 11 7.68 29.36 -18.90
CA PHE A 11 9.03 28.80 -18.96
C PHE A 11 9.09 27.41 -18.32
N TRP A 12 8.63 27.26 -17.07
CA TRP A 12 8.69 25.98 -16.36
C TRP A 12 7.71 24.95 -16.90
N LEU A 13 6.49 25.35 -17.25
CA LEU A 13 5.49 24.43 -17.81
C LEU A 13 5.89 23.94 -19.21
N SER A 14 6.57 24.78 -20.01
CA SER A 14 7.14 24.37 -21.30
C SER A 14 8.28 23.37 -21.16
N MET A 15 9.00 23.37 -20.03
CA MET A 15 10.00 22.34 -19.70
C MET A 15 9.39 21.01 -19.28
N GLY A 16 8.06 20.95 -19.08
CA GLY A 16 7.34 19.73 -18.71
C GLY A 16 7.05 19.61 -17.21
N VAL A 17 7.19 20.68 -16.41
CA VAL A 17 6.73 20.69 -15.02
C VAL A 17 5.20 20.47 -14.96
N ASP A 18 4.74 19.57 -14.09
CA ASP A 18 3.32 19.15 -14.03
C ASP A 18 2.42 20.10 -13.23
N GLY A 19 2.99 20.95 -12.38
CA GLY A 19 2.23 21.92 -11.62
C GLY A 19 3.08 22.86 -10.80
N LEU A 20 2.45 23.90 -10.27
CA LEU A 20 3.10 24.98 -9.52
C LEU A 20 2.41 25.16 -8.16
N ARG A 21 3.19 25.20 -7.08
CA ARG A 21 2.72 25.71 -5.79
C ARG A 21 2.84 27.23 -5.81
N LEU A 22 1.71 27.91 -5.64
CA LEU A 22 1.61 29.36 -5.56
C LEU A 22 1.86 29.75 -4.10
N ASP A 23 3.09 30.20 -3.85
CA ASP A 23 3.61 30.59 -2.54
C ASP A 23 3.02 31.93 -2.09
N ALA A 24 2.68 32.05 -0.81
CA ALA A 24 2.17 33.29 -0.19
C ALA A 24 1.05 33.98 -0.98
N VAL A 25 0.15 33.19 -1.58
CA VAL A 25 -0.86 33.69 -2.52
C VAL A 25 -1.85 34.73 -1.93
N PRO A 26 -2.16 34.76 -0.62
CA PRO A 26 -3.04 35.79 -0.07
C PRO A 26 -2.55 37.23 -0.15
N TYR A 27 -1.25 37.43 -0.37
CA TYR A 27 -0.56 38.70 -0.17
C TYR A 27 -0.19 39.41 -1.48
N LEU A 28 -0.84 39.10 -2.61
CA LEU A 28 -0.44 39.63 -3.92
C LEU A 28 -0.76 41.12 -4.14
N TYR A 29 -1.78 41.65 -3.47
CA TYR A 29 -2.21 43.03 -3.60
C TYR A 29 -2.42 43.66 -2.23
N GLU A 30 -2.11 44.95 -2.15
CA GLU A 30 -2.32 45.78 -0.97
C GLU A 30 -3.31 46.92 -1.25
N ARG A 31 -4.12 47.26 -0.25
CA ARG A 31 -5.04 48.40 -0.29
C ARG A 31 -5.01 49.12 1.06
N GLU A 32 -5.00 50.45 1.00
CA GLU A 32 -5.18 51.29 2.19
C GLU A 32 -6.48 50.88 2.91
N ASP A 33 -6.46 50.93 4.24
CA ASP A 33 -7.59 50.57 5.11
C ASP A 33 -8.08 49.12 5.02
N THR A 34 -7.23 48.20 4.54
CA THR A 34 -7.47 46.74 4.57
C THR A 34 -6.36 46.03 5.34
N ASN A 35 -6.54 44.74 5.65
CA ASN A 35 -5.47 43.89 6.18
C ASN A 35 -4.49 43.41 5.10
N CYS A 36 -4.70 43.79 3.82
CA CYS A 36 -3.88 43.38 2.67
C CYS A 36 -3.81 41.86 2.43
N GLU A 37 -4.83 41.12 2.87
CA GLU A 37 -4.96 39.68 2.66
C GLU A 37 -6.26 39.35 1.92
N ASN A 38 -6.25 38.33 1.07
CA ASN A 38 -7.46 37.79 0.40
C ASN A 38 -8.24 38.84 -0.43
N LEU A 39 -7.56 39.89 -0.91
CA LEU A 39 -8.23 40.97 -1.62
C LEU A 39 -8.87 40.47 -2.94
N PRO A 40 -10.01 41.04 -3.37
CA PRO A 40 -10.68 40.63 -4.61
C PRO A 40 -9.77 40.66 -5.85
N GLU A 41 -8.82 41.59 -5.91
CA GLU A 41 -7.84 41.71 -7.00
C GLU A 41 -6.86 40.52 -7.04
N THR A 42 -6.52 39.96 -5.87
CA THR A 42 -5.74 38.71 -5.77
C THR A 42 -6.49 37.57 -6.46
N HIS A 43 -7.75 37.35 -6.11
CA HIS A 43 -8.60 36.31 -6.72
C HIS A 43 -8.81 36.52 -8.23
N GLN A 44 -9.08 37.76 -8.66
CA GLN A 44 -9.21 38.09 -10.08
C GLN A 44 -7.94 37.76 -10.87
N TYR A 45 -6.76 38.04 -10.29
CA TYR A 45 -5.50 37.68 -10.91
C TYR A 45 -5.28 36.16 -10.97
N LEU A 46 -5.65 35.43 -9.92
CA LEU A 46 -5.55 33.96 -9.92
C LEU A 46 -6.45 33.31 -10.96
N SER A 47 -7.67 33.82 -11.15
CA SER A 47 -8.57 33.36 -12.22
C SER A 47 -7.96 33.61 -13.60
N LYS A 48 -7.35 34.80 -13.82
CA LYS A 48 -6.61 35.08 -15.04
C LYS A 48 -5.42 34.13 -15.25
N LEU A 49 -4.63 33.89 -14.21
CA LEU A 49 -3.47 32.99 -14.27
C LEU A 49 -3.89 31.55 -14.59
N ARG A 50 -4.96 31.07 -13.95
CA ARG A 50 -5.53 29.75 -14.23
C ARG A 50 -5.99 29.63 -15.67
N ALA A 51 -6.75 30.61 -16.17
CA ALA A 51 -7.21 30.63 -17.56
C ALA A 51 -6.03 30.61 -18.55
N HIS A 52 -4.95 31.34 -18.26
CA HIS A 52 -3.74 31.34 -19.07
C HIS A 52 -3.05 29.97 -19.10
N VAL A 53 -2.93 29.31 -17.93
CA VAL A 53 -2.36 27.96 -17.82
C VAL A 53 -3.22 26.93 -18.55
N ASP A 54 -4.54 26.93 -18.34
CA ASP A 54 -5.46 25.98 -18.96
C ASP A 54 -5.48 26.11 -20.49
N ALA A 55 -5.35 27.34 -21.02
CA ALA A 55 -5.32 27.59 -22.46
C ALA A 55 -4.06 27.05 -23.17
N LYS A 56 -2.92 27.01 -22.48
CA LYS A 56 -1.62 26.63 -23.07
C LYS A 56 -1.13 25.25 -22.68
N PHE A 57 -1.41 24.83 -21.45
CA PHE A 57 -0.86 23.63 -20.85
C PHE A 57 -1.99 22.78 -20.24
N PRO A 58 -2.58 21.86 -21.02
CA PRO A 58 -3.63 20.99 -20.50
C PRO A 58 -3.07 20.07 -19.41
N ASN A 59 -3.93 19.71 -18.44
CA ASN A 59 -3.62 18.79 -17.34
C ASN A 59 -2.44 19.23 -16.44
N ARG A 60 -2.28 20.54 -16.23
CA ARG A 60 -1.37 21.08 -15.20
C ARG A 60 -2.12 21.44 -13.94
N MET A 61 -1.40 21.53 -12.83
CA MET A 61 -1.99 21.76 -11.51
C MET A 61 -1.45 23.05 -10.88
N LEU A 62 -2.33 23.83 -10.25
CA LEU A 62 -1.99 24.99 -9.43
C LEU A 62 -2.41 24.71 -7.98
N LEU A 63 -1.48 24.81 -7.03
CA LEU A 63 -1.68 24.56 -5.61
C LEU A 63 -1.47 25.85 -4.82
N ALA A 64 -2.54 26.39 -4.25
CA ALA A 64 -2.50 27.57 -3.39
C ALA A 64 -1.93 27.23 -2.00
N GLU A 65 -0.96 28.02 -1.56
CA GLU A 65 -0.63 28.17 -0.15
C GLU A 65 -1.40 29.35 0.45
N ALA A 66 -2.60 29.07 0.96
CA ALA A 66 -3.42 30.03 1.69
C ALA A 66 -3.62 29.55 3.13
N ASN A 67 -2.75 29.99 4.04
CA ASN A 67 -2.92 29.75 5.48
C ASN A 67 -3.99 30.69 6.04
N GLN A 68 -5.25 30.36 5.82
CA GLN A 68 -6.42 31.20 6.13
C GLN A 68 -7.49 30.37 6.87
N TRP A 69 -8.51 31.04 7.42
CA TRP A 69 -9.69 30.36 7.98
C TRP A 69 -10.43 29.53 6.90
N PRO A 70 -11.26 28.52 7.27
CA PRO A 70 -11.87 27.60 6.32
C PRO A 70 -12.58 28.25 5.12
N GLU A 71 -13.36 29.31 5.36
CA GLU A 71 -14.11 30.01 4.31
C GLU A 71 -13.17 30.70 3.32
N ASP A 72 -12.18 31.44 3.82
CA ASP A 72 -11.20 32.15 3.02
C ASP A 72 -10.26 31.19 2.26
N ALA A 73 -9.82 30.11 2.91
CA ALA A 73 -8.99 29.09 2.27
C ALA A 73 -9.72 28.38 1.11
N ALA A 74 -11.05 28.20 1.24
CA ALA A 74 -11.89 27.65 0.19
C ALA A 74 -12.15 28.63 -0.96
N ALA A 75 -12.09 29.95 -0.70
CA ALA A 75 -12.28 30.97 -1.73
C ALA A 75 -11.22 30.89 -2.86
N TYR A 76 -10.02 30.38 -2.57
CA TYR A 76 -8.94 30.18 -3.55
C TYR A 76 -9.21 29.12 -4.63
N PHE A 77 -10.33 28.38 -4.51
CA PHE A 77 -10.83 27.54 -5.59
C PHE A 77 -11.66 28.32 -6.62
N GLY A 78 -12.10 29.54 -6.29
CA GLY A 78 -13.04 30.33 -7.08
C GLY A 78 -14.33 29.54 -7.35
N LYS A 79 -14.80 29.57 -8.59
CA LYS A 79 -15.89 28.71 -9.09
C LYS A 79 -15.35 27.46 -9.81
N GLY A 80 -14.13 27.05 -9.45
CA GLY A 80 -13.34 26.03 -10.16
C GLY A 80 -12.38 26.61 -11.18
N ASP A 81 -12.23 27.93 -11.19
CA ASP A 81 -11.49 28.74 -12.16
C ASP A 81 -10.28 29.46 -11.58
N GLU A 82 -9.91 29.21 -10.31
CA GLU A 82 -8.67 29.71 -9.70
C GLU A 82 -7.68 28.54 -9.47
N SER A 83 -7.38 28.18 -8.22
CA SER A 83 -6.46 27.07 -7.93
C SER A 83 -7.15 25.71 -8.09
N HIS A 84 -6.41 24.72 -8.58
CA HIS A 84 -6.88 23.34 -8.63
C HIS A 84 -6.87 22.71 -7.23
N MET A 85 -5.86 23.10 -6.44
CA MET A 85 -5.66 22.61 -5.10
C MET A 85 -5.39 23.75 -4.13
N SER A 86 -5.76 23.58 -2.87
CA SER A 86 -5.40 24.46 -1.77
C SER A 86 -5.01 23.60 -0.56
N PHE A 87 -4.02 24.03 0.22
CA PHE A 87 -3.66 23.33 1.45
C PHE A 87 -4.78 23.46 2.49
N HIS A 88 -5.14 22.35 3.13
CA HIS A 88 -6.14 22.35 4.20
C HIS A 88 -5.50 22.76 5.55
N PHE A 89 -4.95 23.97 5.61
CA PHE A 89 -4.35 24.54 6.83
C PHE A 89 -5.28 24.50 8.05
N PRO A 90 -6.60 24.79 7.95
CA PRO A 90 -7.47 24.77 9.12
C PRO A 90 -7.52 23.43 9.88
N LEU A 91 -7.48 22.31 9.15
CA LEU A 91 -7.61 20.97 9.75
C LEU A 91 -6.32 20.52 10.45
N MET A 92 -5.16 20.93 9.93
CA MET A 92 -3.86 20.42 10.39
C MET A 92 -3.65 20.63 11.91
N PRO A 93 -3.81 21.84 12.50
CA PRO A 93 -3.65 22.03 13.95
C PRO A 93 -4.68 21.26 14.77
N ARG A 94 -5.93 21.17 14.28
CA ARG A 94 -7.02 20.48 14.99
C ARG A 94 -6.79 18.98 15.07
N MET A 95 -6.08 18.36 14.12
CA MET A 95 -5.65 16.96 14.25
C MET A 95 -4.73 16.74 15.46
N PHE A 96 -3.79 17.64 15.70
CA PHE A 96 -2.90 17.56 16.86
C PHE A 96 -3.68 17.86 18.15
N MET A 97 -4.51 18.90 18.17
CA MET A 97 -5.35 19.23 19.32
C MET A 97 -6.26 18.07 19.71
N SER A 98 -7.00 17.50 18.75
CA SER A 98 -7.89 16.36 18.98
C SER A 98 -7.17 15.15 19.55
N LEU A 99 -5.95 14.87 19.10
CA LEU A 99 -5.14 13.79 19.64
C LEU A 99 -4.77 14.02 21.11
N GLN A 100 -4.35 15.24 21.48
CA GLN A 100 -3.95 15.53 22.84
C GLN A 100 -5.14 15.68 23.80
N MET A 101 -6.23 16.32 23.35
CA MET A 101 -7.47 16.46 24.10
C MET A 101 -8.20 15.12 24.26
N GLU A 102 -7.83 14.12 23.45
CA GLU A 102 -8.57 12.86 23.28
C GLU A 102 -10.04 13.11 22.90
N ASP A 103 -10.29 14.10 22.04
CA ASP A 103 -11.62 14.55 21.66
C ASP A 103 -11.66 14.81 20.15
N ARG A 104 -12.65 14.23 19.47
CA ARG A 104 -12.87 14.42 18.03
C ARG A 104 -13.46 15.78 17.66
N PHE A 105 -14.01 16.52 18.63
CA PHE A 105 -14.74 17.76 18.38
C PHE A 105 -13.96 18.77 17.52
N PRO A 106 -12.68 19.12 17.81
CA PRO A 106 -11.94 20.06 16.97
C PRO A 106 -11.85 19.68 15.49
N ILE A 107 -11.70 18.38 15.17
CA ILE A 107 -11.67 17.87 13.79
C ILE A 107 -13.04 18.01 13.12
N ILE A 108 -14.11 17.64 13.83
CA ILE A 108 -15.47 17.69 13.27
C ILE A 108 -15.89 19.14 13.04
N ASP A 109 -15.71 19.99 14.04
CA ASP A 109 -16.11 21.39 14.01
C ASP A 109 -15.48 22.14 12.84
N VAL A 110 -14.15 22.01 12.65
CA VAL A 110 -13.46 22.68 11.53
C VAL A 110 -13.89 22.14 10.16
N LEU A 111 -14.19 20.84 10.04
CA LEU A 111 -14.63 20.24 8.78
C LEU A 111 -16.09 20.56 8.45
N GLU A 112 -16.95 20.73 9.45
CA GLU A 112 -18.34 21.19 9.26
C GLU A 112 -18.40 22.68 8.88
N GLN A 113 -17.45 23.48 9.35
CA GLN A 113 -17.28 24.89 8.93
C GLN A 113 -16.58 25.04 7.57
N THR A 114 -15.97 23.98 7.03
CA THR A 114 -15.27 24.05 5.74
C THR A 114 -16.28 23.98 4.59
N PRO A 115 -16.40 25.01 3.72
CA PRO A 115 -17.36 25.01 2.63
C PRO A 115 -17.11 23.89 1.61
N ALA A 116 -18.17 23.51 0.89
CA ALA A 116 -18.04 22.62 -0.26
C ALA A 116 -17.21 23.29 -1.36
N ILE A 117 -16.36 22.51 -2.01
CA ILE A 117 -15.46 22.98 -3.08
C ILE A 117 -15.98 22.55 -4.46
N PRO A 118 -15.59 23.22 -5.55
CA PRO A 118 -15.93 22.80 -6.91
C PRO A 118 -15.45 21.38 -7.24
N ASP A 119 -16.20 20.65 -8.07
CA ASP A 119 -15.93 19.24 -8.41
C ASP A 119 -14.56 18.99 -9.08
N ASN A 120 -14.00 20.01 -9.73
CA ASN A 120 -12.69 19.96 -10.39
C ASN A 120 -11.53 20.37 -9.47
N CYS A 121 -11.80 20.66 -8.19
CA CYS A 121 -10.83 21.10 -7.19
C CYS A 121 -10.56 20.00 -6.15
N GLN A 122 -9.49 20.16 -5.37
CA GLN A 122 -9.12 19.17 -4.35
C GLN A 122 -8.31 19.78 -3.20
N TRP A 123 -8.63 19.43 -1.96
CA TRP A 123 -7.78 19.77 -0.81
C TRP A 123 -6.44 19.04 -0.84
N ALA A 124 -5.37 19.73 -0.46
CA ALA A 124 -4.06 19.15 -0.18
C ALA A 124 -3.89 18.97 1.33
N MET A 125 -3.86 17.71 1.77
CA MET A 125 -3.80 17.35 3.19
C MET A 125 -2.35 17.16 3.62
N PHE A 126 -1.98 17.61 4.81
CA PHE A 126 -0.62 17.44 5.34
C PHE A 126 -0.64 17.45 6.87
N LEU A 127 0.40 16.89 7.49
CA LEU A 127 0.60 16.96 8.94
C LEU A 127 1.69 17.97 9.32
N ARG A 128 2.78 18.00 8.55
CA ARG A 128 3.91 18.92 8.69
C ARG A 128 4.47 19.27 7.31
N ASN A 129 5.28 20.30 7.26
CA ASN A 129 5.94 20.80 6.05
C ASN A 129 7.35 21.32 6.43
N HIS A 130 7.94 22.12 5.53
CA HIS A 130 9.26 22.70 5.71
C HIS A 130 9.29 23.94 6.61
N ASP A 131 8.12 24.41 7.06
CA ASP A 131 7.95 25.52 7.99
C ASP A 131 7.58 25.01 9.38
N GLU A 132 7.32 25.93 10.30
CA GLU A 132 6.72 25.65 11.59
C GLU A 132 5.31 25.08 11.46
N LEU A 133 4.83 24.44 12.51
CA LEU A 133 3.41 24.19 12.69
C LEU A 133 2.78 25.55 12.98
N THR A 134 2.24 26.19 11.95
CA THR A 134 1.60 27.50 12.06
C THR A 134 0.35 27.42 12.93
N LEU A 135 0.21 28.40 13.81
CA LEU A 135 -0.90 28.64 14.71
C LEU A 135 -1.42 30.09 14.51
N GLU A 136 -1.30 30.62 13.29
CA GLU A 136 -1.85 31.92 12.94
C GLU A 136 -3.39 31.85 12.92
N MET A 137 -3.94 30.87 12.19
CA MET A 137 -5.38 30.67 11.97
C MET A 137 -6.01 29.71 13.00
N VAL A 138 -5.74 29.99 14.28
CA VAL A 138 -6.39 29.39 15.45
C VAL A 138 -6.76 30.49 16.44
N THR A 139 -7.67 30.22 17.38
CA THR A 139 -7.97 31.18 18.45
C THR A 139 -6.78 31.32 19.40
N ASP A 140 -6.75 32.41 20.18
CA ASP A 140 -5.69 32.64 21.16
C ASP A 140 -5.62 31.51 22.22
N GLU A 141 -6.77 31.01 22.66
CA GLU A 141 -6.86 29.91 23.62
C GLU A 141 -6.32 28.59 23.04
N GLU A 142 -6.65 28.29 21.78
CA GLU A 142 -6.14 27.13 21.06
C GLU A 142 -4.61 27.22 20.88
N ARG A 143 -4.10 28.41 20.55
CA ARG A 143 -2.66 28.67 20.39
C ARG A 143 -1.90 28.44 21.70
N ASP A 144 -2.40 29.00 22.80
CA ASP A 144 -1.81 28.83 24.12
C ASP A 144 -1.83 27.37 24.59
N TYR A 145 -2.90 26.65 24.28
CA TYR A 145 -2.99 25.21 24.51
C TYR A 145 -1.91 24.46 23.72
N MET A 146 -1.80 24.74 22.42
CA MET A 146 -0.82 24.10 21.54
C MET A 146 0.62 24.35 21.99
N TYR A 147 0.97 25.57 22.39
CA TYR A 147 2.29 25.86 22.93
C TYR A 147 2.59 25.09 24.22
N ARG A 148 1.63 25.01 25.14
CA ARG A 148 1.81 24.31 26.41
C ARG A 148 2.06 22.82 26.23
N VAL A 149 1.40 22.21 25.25
CA VAL A 149 1.47 20.78 24.98
C VAL A 149 2.70 20.42 24.15
N TYR A 150 2.92 21.13 23.04
CA TYR A 150 3.84 20.70 21.99
C TYR A 150 5.17 21.48 21.96
N ALA A 151 5.24 22.63 22.64
CA ALA A 151 6.40 23.51 22.68
C ALA A 151 6.74 23.94 24.12
N THR A 152 7.08 22.94 24.95
CA THR A 152 7.52 23.16 26.34
C THR A 152 8.84 23.94 26.40
N ASP A 153 9.77 23.69 25.47
CA ASP A 153 10.95 24.54 25.28
C ASP A 153 10.55 25.79 24.47
N PRO A 154 10.74 27.02 25.01
CA PRO A 154 10.47 28.26 24.28
C PRO A 154 11.25 28.39 22.97
N HIS A 155 12.44 27.78 22.85
CA HIS A 155 13.21 27.79 21.61
C HIS A 155 12.53 26.99 20.50
N ALA A 156 11.60 26.08 20.80
CA ALA A 156 10.82 25.39 19.78
C ALA A 156 9.72 26.27 19.17
N ARG A 157 9.48 27.47 19.70
CA ARG A 157 8.51 28.45 19.19
C ARG A 157 9.19 29.42 18.24
N ILE A 158 8.51 29.80 17.16
CA ILE A 158 8.93 30.83 16.22
C ILE A 158 7.68 31.45 15.59
N ASN A 159 7.69 32.75 15.32
CA ASN A 159 6.52 33.49 14.85
C ASN A 159 5.29 33.14 15.70
N LEU A 160 4.16 32.84 15.06
CA LEU A 160 2.97 32.26 15.67
C LEU A 160 2.90 30.75 15.41
N GLY A 161 3.97 29.99 15.71
CA GLY A 161 3.97 28.54 15.50
C GLY A 161 5.08 27.75 16.21
N ILE A 162 5.17 26.46 15.87
CA ILE A 162 6.06 25.48 16.53
C ILE A 162 6.99 24.82 15.50
N ARG A 163 8.30 25.12 15.55
CA ARG A 163 9.32 24.64 14.59
C ARG A 163 9.87 23.25 14.93
N ARG A 164 8.97 22.26 15.03
CA ARG A 164 9.30 20.85 15.27
C ARG A 164 8.78 19.94 14.15
N ARG A 165 9.43 18.79 13.97
CA ARG A 165 9.00 17.71 13.06
C ARG A 165 7.89 16.86 13.67
N LEU A 166 7.28 16.01 12.85
CA LEU A 166 6.14 15.18 13.24
C LEU A 166 6.49 14.21 14.39
N ALA A 167 7.56 13.43 14.25
CA ALA A 167 7.93 12.45 15.29
C ALA A 167 8.26 13.11 16.64
N PRO A 168 9.06 14.20 16.69
CA PRO A 168 9.30 14.96 17.92
C PRO A 168 8.05 15.60 18.54
N LEU A 169 7.12 16.14 17.74
CA LEU A 169 5.82 16.64 18.24
C LEU A 169 5.00 15.53 18.92
N LEU A 170 5.12 14.30 18.45
CA LEU A 170 4.40 13.15 18.97
C LEU A 170 5.19 12.35 20.01
N ALA A 171 6.29 12.92 20.54
CA ALA A 171 7.20 12.28 21.50
C ALA A 171 7.65 10.88 21.03
N ASN A 172 7.97 10.77 19.73
CA ASN A 172 8.36 9.56 19.03
C ASN A 172 7.39 8.36 19.21
N SER A 173 6.14 8.63 19.59
CA SER A 173 5.15 7.59 19.79
C SER A 173 4.70 7.04 18.44
N ARG A 174 5.20 5.85 18.10
CA ARG A 174 4.85 5.17 16.85
C ARG A 174 3.34 5.08 16.62
N ARG A 175 2.56 4.77 17.66
CA ARG A 175 1.09 4.67 17.55
C ARG A 175 0.44 6.01 17.20
N LYS A 176 0.91 7.12 17.77
CA LYS A 176 0.43 8.47 17.44
C LYS A 176 0.77 8.84 15.99
N ILE A 177 2.01 8.54 15.56
CA ILE A 177 2.47 8.80 14.18
C ILE A 177 1.59 8.02 13.19
N GLU A 178 1.34 6.73 13.45
CA GLU A 178 0.48 5.91 12.59
C GLU A 178 -0.97 6.39 12.58
N LEU A 179 -1.52 6.78 13.74
CA LEU A 179 -2.89 7.29 13.85
C LEU A 179 -3.08 8.57 13.04
N LEU A 180 -2.21 9.57 13.20
CA LEU A 180 -2.32 10.82 12.44
C LEU A 180 -2.09 10.61 10.94
N ASN A 181 -1.15 9.74 10.55
CA ASN A 181 -0.98 9.38 9.14
C ASN A 181 -2.20 8.63 8.59
N THR A 182 -2.84 7.79 9.40
CA THR A 182 -4.09 7.12 9.02
C THR A 182 -5.19 8.16 8.77
N LEU A 183 -5.32 9.18 9.62
CA LEU A 183 -6.24 10.28 9.37
C LEU A 183 -5.86 11.07 8.09
N LEU A 184 -4.59 11.44 7.93
CA LEU A 184 -4.06 12.09 6.72
C LEU A 184 -4.45 11.34 5.44
N PHE A 185 -4.30 10.01 5.43
CA PHE A 185 -4.58 9.18 4.27
C PHE A 185 -6.07 8.90 4.05
N SER A 186 -6.92 9.11 5.05
CA SER A 186 -8.35 8.80 4.99
C SER A 186 -9.30 10.00 4.97
N MET A 187 -8.81 11.21 5.22
CA MET A 187 -9.57 12.46 5.03
C MET A 187 -9.76 12.81 3.55
N PRO A 188 -10.77 13.62 3.19
CA PRO A 188 -11.00 14.04 1.81
C PRO A 188 -9.88 14.96 1.31
N GLY A 189 -9.18 14.53 0.27
CA GLY A 189 -8.09 15.29 -0.33
C GLY A 189 -6.93 14.42 -0.83
N THR A 190 -5.86 15.09 -1.24
CA THR A 190 -4.60 14.48 -1.64
C THR A 190 -3.56 14.67 -0.54
N PRO A 191 -3.05 13.58 0.07
CA PRO A 191 -2.11 13.65 1.18
C PRO A 191 -0.69 13.96 0.69
N ILE A 192 -0.02 14.83 1.43
CA ILE A 192 1.39 15.22 1.25
C ILE A 192 2.16 14.73 2.48
N VAL A 193 3.24 14.00 2.23
CA VAL A 193 4.18 13.51 3.25
C VAL A 193 5.45 14.34 3.13
N TYR A 194 5.89 14.93 4.23
CA TYR A 194 7.14 15.68 4.27
C TYR A 194 8.33 14.73 4.39
N TYR A 195 9.41 15.00 3.65
CA TYR A 195 10.53 14.06 3.53
C TYR A 195 11.11 13.69 4.89
N GLY A 196 11.32 12.40 5.13
CA GLY A 196 11.86 11.89 6.38
C GLY A 196 10.82 11.59 7.46
N ASP A 197 9.58 12.10 7.35
CA ASP A 197 8.51 11.72 8.28
C ASP A 197 8.13 10.23 8.12
N GLU A 198 8.32 9.65 6.92
CA GLU A 198 8.11 8.22 6.65
C GLU A 198 9.09 7.30 7.38
N ILE A 199 10.22 7.82 7.84
CA ILE A 199 11.17 7.13 8.72
C ILE A 199 11.15 7.67 10.15
N GLY A 200 10.42 8.75 10.43
CA GLY A 200 10.34 9.35 11.76
C GLY A 200 11.57 10.19 12.11
N MET A 201 12.11 10.94 11.15
CA MET A 201 13.21 11.88 11.40
C MET A 201 12.86 12.89 12.50
N GLY A 202 13.87 13.19 13.32
CA GLY A 202 13.82 14.26 14.31
C GLY A 202 14.18 15.63 13.73
N ASP A 203 14.16 16.63 14.59
CA ASP A 203 14.53 18.01 14.28
C ASP A 203 15.77 18.47 15.04
N ASN A 204 16.28 19.65 14.67
CA ASN A 204 17.25 20.40 15.46
C ASN A 204 16.85 21.88 15.49
N PHE A 205 15.91 22.24 16.35
CA PHE A 205 15.38 23.61 16.43
C PHE A 205 16.39 24.68 16.88
N TYR A 206 17.62 24.30 17.25
CA TYR A 206 18.72 25.24 17.54
C TYR A 206 19.42 25.78 16.29
N LEU A 207 19.15 25.24 15.09
CA LEU A 207 19.77 25.68 13.82
C LEU A 207 19.33 27.05 13.30
N GLY A 208 18.45 27.75 14.03
CA GLY A 208 17.92 29.04 13.65
C GLY A 208 16.80 28.94 12.60
N ASP A 209 15.92 29.94 12.62
CA ASP A 209 14.70 29.99 11.80
C ASP A 209 13.95 28.63 11.81
N ARG A 210 13.61 28.09 10.64
CA ARG A 210 12.92 26.81 10.41
C ARG A 210 13.89 25.70 9.96
N ASN A 211 15.20 25.96 9.95
CA ASN A 211 16.21 25.02 9.47
C ASN A 211 16.25 23.70 10.26
N GLY A 212 15.78 23.71 11.51
CA GLY A 212 15.67 22.50 12.31
C GLY A 212 14.82 21.40 11.71
N CYS A 213 13.86 21.73 10.84
CA CYS A 213 13.03 20.76 10.13
C CYS A 213 13.58 20.42 8.73
N ARG A 214 14.71 21.02 8.31
CA ARG A 214 15.27 20.95 6.95
C ARG A 214 16.64 20.23 6.91
N THR A 215 16.98 19.49 7.96
CA THR A 215 18.23 18.72 8.04
C THR A 215 18.33 17.67 6.92
N PRO A 216 19.54 17.27 6.51
CA PRO A 216 19.72 16.30 5.43
C PRO A 216 19.00 14.97 5.69
N MET A 217 18.47 14.35 4.63
CA MET A 217 17.79 13.05 4.71
C MET A 217 18.73 11.95 5.25
N GLN A 218 18.20 11.08 6.12
CA GLN A 218 18.96 10.01 6.78
C GLN A 218 18.87 8.69 6.01
N TRP A 219 19.79 8.46 5.08
CA TRP A 219 19.80 7.29 4.19
C TRP A 219 20.39 6.03 4.82
N SER A 220 21.53 6.15 5.48
CA SER A 220 22.28 5.01 6.06
C SER A 220 22.94 5.42 7.40
N PRO A 221 23.48 4.45 8.18
CA PRO A 221 24.28 4.78 9.37
C PRO A 221 25.68 5.32 9.05
N ASP A 222 26.06 5.44 7.77
CA ASP A 222 27.38 5.95 7.37
C ASP A 222 27.52 7.46 7.61
N ARG A 223 28.75 7.96 7.44
CA ARG A 223 29.10 9.39 7.51
C ARG A 223 28.06 10.28 6.81
N ASN A 224 27.66 11.35 7.49
CA ASN A 224 26.62 12.29 7.05
C ASN A 224 25.27 11.61 6.77
N ALA A 225 24.94 10.54 7.50
CA ALA A 225 23.75 9.73 7.28
C ALA A 225 23.61 9.17 5.86
N GLY A 226 24.74 8.97 5.15
CA GLY A 226 24.75 8.59 3.74
C GLY A 226 24.31 9.69 2.76
N PHE A 227 24.00 10.90 3.22
CA PHE A 227 23.55 12.02 2.37
C PHE A 227 24.64 12.56 1.45
N SER A 228 25.88 12.65 1.94
CA SER A 228 27.01 13.20 1.18
C SER A 228 28.34 12.65 1.65
N ARG A 229 29.32 12.64 0.74
CA ARG A 229 30.73 12.29 1.05
C ARG A 229 31.60 13.51 1.37
N ALA A 230 31.04 14.71 1.41
CA ALA A 230 31.78 15.92 1.77
C ALA A 230 32.28 15.88 3.23
N ASN A 231 33.18 16.79 3.58
CA ASN A 231 33.50 17.06 4.98
C ASN A 231 32.21 17.46 5.71
N PRO A 232 31.86 16.88 6.88
CA PRO A 232 30.64 17.21 7.62
C PRO A 232 30.45 18.73 7.86
N GLN A 233 31.53 19.49 8.01
CA GLN A 233 31.49 20.94 8.21
C GLN A 233 31.11 21.73 6.95
N GLN A 234 31.14 21.08 5.77
CA GLN A 234 30.76 21.68 4.49
C GLN A 234 29.33 21.32 4.08
N LEU A 235 28.58 20.59 4.91
CA LEU A 235 27.16 20.36 4.66
C LEU A 235 26.40 21.68 4.78
N TYR A 236 25.37 21.86 3.95
CA TYR A 236 24.52 23.04 4.00
C TYR A 236 23.79 23.18 5.35
N LEU A 237 23.44 22.05 5.98
CA LEU A 237 22.99 21.92 7.35
C LEU A 237 23.54 20.62 7.95
N PRO A 238 23.78 20.55 9.27
CA PRO A 238 24.23 19.33 9.91
C PRO A 238 23.13 18.26 9.93
N VAL A 239 23.54 16.99 10.00
CA VAL A 239 22.62 15.86 10.24
C VAL A 239 22.14 15.86 11.70
N THR A 240 20.99 15.24 11.95
CA THR A 240 20.45 15.11 13.31
C THR A 240 21.28 14.10 14.11
N ILE A 241 21.85 14.56 15.22
CA ILE A 241 22.66 13.75 16.15
C ILE A 241 22.06 13.65 17.55
N ASP A 242 20.81 14.07 17.72
CA ASP A 242 20.07 13.82 18.96
C ASP A 242 19.95 12.30 19.19
N PRO A 243 20.20 11.78 20.41
CA PRO A 243 20.19 10.35 20.67
C PRO A 243 18.87 9.63 20.32
N GLU A 244 17.72 10.28 20.46
CA GLU A 244 16.41 9.69 20.16
C GLU A 244 16.17 9.58 18.64
N TYR A 245 16.75 10.48 17.85
CA TYR A 245 16.56 10.57 16.40
C TYR A 245 17.83 10.37 15.58
N HIS A 246 18.90 9.87 16.20
CA HIS A 246 20.23 9.75 15.61
C HIS A 246 20.19 8.93 14.33
N TYR A 247 20.90 9.38 13.29
CA TYR A 247 20.86 8.74 11.97
C TYR A 247 21.38 7.30 11.95
N GLU A 248 22.23 6.90 12.90
CA GLU A 248 22.66 5.50 13.04
C GLU A 248 21.50 4.56 13.41
N ALA A 249 20.50 5.06 14.14
CA ALA A 249 19.29 4.31 14.49
C ALA A 249 18.17 4.54 13.47
N ILE A 250 17.89 5.81 13.14
CA ILE A 250 16.82 6.22 12.23
C ILE A 250 17.41 6.48 10.84
N ASN A 251 17.37 5.48 9.97
CA ASN A 251 17.73 5.68 8.56
C ASN A 251 16.97 4.73 7.64
N VAL A 252 16.97 5.07 6.36
CA VAL A 252 16.28 4.29 5.32
C VAL A 252 16.82 2.86 5.24
N GLU A 253 18.13 2.65 5.24
CA GLU A 253 18.74 1.31 5.11
C GLU A 253 18.28 0.36 6.23
N ASN A 254 18.36 0.81 7.48
CA ASN A 254 17.91 0.04 8.64
C ASN A 254 16.41 -0.27 8.57
N GLN A 255 15.60 0.73 8.19
CA GLN A 255 14.16 0.54 8.08
C GLN A 255 13.75 -0.30 6.87
N GLN A 256 14.54 -0.35 5.80
CA GLN A 256 14.31 -1.26 4.68
C GLN A 256 14.53 -2.72 5.07
N LYS A 257 15.53 -3.00 5.93
CA LYS A 257 15.82 -4.35 6.42
C LYS A 257 14.77 -4.86 7.44
N ASN A 258 14.14 -3.96 8.21
CA ASN A 258 13.11 -4.30 9.19
C ASN A 258 11.68 -4.15 8.62
N LEU A 259 11.00 -5.25 8.28
CA LEU A 259 9.64 -5.24 7.70
C LEU A 259 8.56 -4.60 8.62
N SER A 260 8.83 -4.47 9.91
CA SER A 260 7.95 -3.80 10.88
C SER A 260 8.23 -2.30 11.04
N SER A 261 9.15 -1.74 10.25
CA SER A 261 9.56 -0.33 10.32
C SER A 261 8.45 0.67 9.96
N LEU A 262 8.70 1.96 10.23
CA LEU A 262 7.76 3.03 9.86
C LEU A 262 7.71 3.19 8.35
N LEU A 263 8.85 3.05 7.68
CA LEU A 263 8.93 3.08 6.24
C LEU A 263 8.06 2.00 5.60
N TRP A 264 8.16 0.74 6.05
CA TRP A 264 7.34 -0.34 5.52
C TRP A 264 5.86 -0.18 5.85
N TRP A 265 5.53 0.32 7.04
CA TRP A 265 4.14 0.66 7.38
C TRP A 265 3.60 1.77 6.47
N THR A 266 4.33 2.87 6.27
CA THR A 266 3.94 4.00 5.43
C THR A 266 3.75 3.57 3.97
N ARG A 267 4.66 2.74 3.44
CA ARG A 267 4.51 2.15 2.09
C ARG A 267 3.26 1.29 1.98
N ARG A 268 2.96 0.48 2.99
CA ARG A 268 1.76 -0.39 3.01
C ARG A 268 0.48 0.43 3.04
N VAL A 269 0.36 1.43 3.91
CA VAL A 269 -0.86 2.25 3.99
C VAL A 269 -1.08 3.07 2.71
N ILE A 270 -0.03 3.61 2.10
CA ILE A 270 -0.13 4.30 0.80
C ILE A 270 -0.58 3.32 -0.30
N ALA A 271 0.00 2.12 -0.35
CA ALA A 271 -0.40 1.11 -1.32
C ALA A 271 -1.85 0.66 -1.13
N MET A 272 -2.30 0.51 0.12
CA MET A 272 -3.70 0.19 0.43
C MET A 272 -4.62 1.33 0.03
N ARG A 273 -4.28 2.59 0.35
CA ARG A 273 -5.05 3.76 -0.04
C ARG A 273 -5.28 3.81 -1.56
N LYS A 274 -4.25 3.49 -2.36
CA LYS A 274 -4.33 3.47 -3.83
C LYS A 274 -5.33 2.44 -4.38
N ASN A 275 -5.68 1.42 -3.61
CA ASN A 275 -6.66 0.41 -4.03
C ASN A 275 -8.12 0.88 -3.86
N PHE A 276 -8.35 2.01 -3.19
CA PHE A 276 -9.70 2.51 -2.93
C PHE A 276 -9.85 3.96 -3.37
N LYS A 277 -10.71 4.19 -4.37
CA LYS A 277 -11.01 5.53 -4.87
C LYS A 277 -11.79 6.36 -3.86
N ALA A 278 -12.53 5.71 -2.95
CA ALA A 278 -13.23 6.38 -1.87
C ALA A 278 -12.34 7.32 -1.04
N PHE A 279 -11.05 7.02 -0.84
CA PHE A 279 -10.17 7.92 -0.09
C PHE A 279 -9.78 9.19 -0.85
N SER A 280 -9.63 9.11 -2.18
CA SER A 280 -9.18 10.24 -3.00
C SER A 280 -10.32 11.08 -3.55
N ARG A 281 -11.48 10.47 -3.84
CA ARG A 281 -12.60 11.14 -4.52
C ARG A 281 -13.92 11.03 -3.76
N GLY A 282 -13.99 10.17 -2.75
CA GLY A 282 -15.25 9.91 -2.06
C GLY A 282 -15.71 11.04 -1.16
N SER A 283 -17.02 11.13 -0.94
CA SER A 283 -17.59 12.03 0.05
C SER A 283 -17.14 11.68 1.47
N LEU A 284 -17.33 12.60 2.41
CA LEU A 284 -17.11 12.41 3.84
C LEU A 284 -18.47 12.51 4.55
N GLU A 285 -18.77 11.56 5.42
CA GLU A 285 -19.96 11.60 6.29
C GLU A 285 -19.55 11.15 7.70
N PHE A 286 -19.63 12.04 8.69
CA PHE A 286 -19.29 11.69 10.07
C PHE A 286 -20.30 10.72 10.69
N LEU A 287 -19.79 9.84 11.53
CA LEU A 287 -20.58 9.06 12.47
C LEU A 287 -20.36 9.65 13.85
N TYR A 288 -21.43 9.75 14.65
CA TYR A 288 -21.39 10.35 15.98
C TYR A 288 -21.62 9.30 17.07
N PRO A 289 -20.65 8.39 17.35
CA PRO A 289 -20.77 7.50 18.50
C PRO A 289 -20.75 8.30 19.80
N ASP A 290 -21.42 7.84 20.84
CA ASP A 290 -21.52 8.59 22.12
C ASP A 290 -20.16 8.85 22.78
N ASN A 291 -19.16 8.02 22.47
CA ASN A 291 -17.78 8.19 22.94
C ASN A 291 -17.03 9.24 22.11
N ALA A 292 -16.87 10.46 22.65
CA ALA A 292 -16.16 11.57 22.01
C ALA A 292 -14.69 11.28 21.66
N LYS A 293 -14.07 10.29 22.33
CA LYS A 293 -12.68 9.89 22.08
C LYS A 293 -12.50 9.07 20.79
N VAL A 294 -13.61 8.63 20.19
CA VAL A 294 -13.60 7.83 18.95
C VAL A 294 -14.12 8.69 17.81
N LEU A 295 -13.25 9.01 16.87
CA LEU A 295 -13.61 9.62 15.60
C LEU A 295 -14.00 8.51 14.62
N ALA A 296 -15.19 8.61 14.01
CA ALA A 296 -15.64 7.67 13.01
C ALA A 296 -16.32 8.39 11.85
N PHE A 297 -16.08 7.93 10.62
CA PHE A 297 -16.68 8.52 9.42
C PHE A 297 -16.72 7.53 8.26
N LEU A 298 -17.53 7.84 7.28
CA LEU A 298 -17.67 7.10 6.03
C LEU A 298 -16.95 7.85 4.91
N ARG A 299 -16.29 7.09 4.03
CA ARG A 299 -15.86 7.55 2.71
C ARG A 299 -16.62 6.79 1.64
N ARG A 300 -17.31 7.49 0.74
CA ARG A 300 -18.17 6.86 -0.28
C ARG A 300 -17.84 7.35 -1.68
N TRP A 301 -17.58 6.43 -2.59
CA TRP A 301 -17.37 6.71 -4.01
C TRP A 301 -18.01 5.61 -4.85
N GLU A 302 -19.00 5.96 -5.67
CA GLU A 302 -19.78 4.98 -6.44
C GLU A 302 -20.29 3.84 -5.55
N ASN A 303 -19.82 2.61 -5.77
CA ASN A 303 -20.18 1.42 -5.00
C ASN A 303 -19.22 1.13 -3.84
N GLU A 304 -18.11 1.87 -3.70
CA GLU A 304 -17.16 1.72 -2.60
C GLU A 304 -17.66 2.47 -1.37
N THR A 305 -17.79 1.77 -0.25
CA THR A 305 -18.07 2.37 1.07
C THR A 305 -17.02 1.92 2.07
N ILE A 306 -16.28 2.88 2.62
CA ILE A 306 -15.28 2.66 3.66
C ILE A 306 -15.75 3.27 4.96
N VAL A 307 -15.67 2.51 6.05
CA VAL A 307 -15.84 3.01 7.42
C VAL A 307 -14.46 3.18 8.04
N VAL A 308 -14.14 4.40 8.46
CA VAL A 308 -12.94 4.71 9.21
C VAL A 308 -13.31 4.90 10.66
N VAL A 309 -12.56 4.26 11.57
CA VAL A 309 -12.75 4.38 13.02
C VAL A 309 -11.39 4.59 13.65
N ALA A 310 -11.23 5.63 14.46
CA ALA A 310 -9.97 6.05 15.04
C ALA A 310 -10.15 6.37 16.52
N ASN A 311 -9.37 5.72 17.38
CA ASN A 311 -9.33 6.03 18.81
C ASN A 311 -8.28 7.12 19.06
N LEU A 312 -8.71 8.31 19.47
CA LEU A 312 -7.82 9.42 19.83
C LEU A 312 -7.23 9.25 21.23
N SER A 313 -7.81 8.38 22.06
CA SER A 313 -7.38 8.16 23.44
C SER A 313 -6.13 7.30 23.56
N ARG A 314 -5.29 7.61 24.56
CA ARG A 314 -4.17 6.77 24.99
C ARG A 314 -4.60 5.51 25.75
N PHE A 315 -5.91 5.34 25.97
CA PHE A 315 -6.48 4.16 26.61
C PHE A 315 -7.38 3.40 25.64
N SER A 316 -7.66 2.14 25.95
CA SER A 316 -8.65 1.34 25.19
C SER A 316 -10.03 1.99 25.28
N GLN A 317 -10.76 2.00 24.17
CA GLN A 317 -12.10 2.56 24.06
C GLN A 317 -13.09 1.56 23.48
N SER A 318 -14.36 1.71 23.85
CA SER A 318 -15.49 1.06 23.19
C SER A 318 -16.41 2.13 22.61
N ALA A 319 -16.98 1.86 21.44
CA ALA A 319 -17.92 2.76 20.78
C ALA A 319 -19.01 1.97 20.05
N GLU A 320 -20.19 2.59 19.95
CA GLU A 320 -21.33 2.05 19.21
C GLU A 320 -21.59 2.90 17.97
N LEU A 321 -21.40 2.32 16.79
CA LEU A 321 -21.58 3.00 15.51
C LEU A 321 -22.98 2.75 14.96
N ASP A 322 -23.69 3.80 14.55
CA ASP A 322 -24.91 3.63 13.77
C ASP A 322 -24.56 3.31 12.32
N LEU A 323 -24.60 2.02 11.98
CA LEU A 323 -24.41 1.51 10.63
C LEU A 323 -25.71 0.85 10.10
N SER A 324 -26.86 1.15 10.70
CA SER A 324 -28.13 0.48 10.41
C SER A 324 -28.52 0.49 8.93
N ARG A 325 -28.16 1.56 8.19
CA ARG A 325 -28.35 1.69 6.74
C ARG A 325 -27.59 0.65 5.90
N PHE A 326 -26.59 -0.01 6.48
CA PHE A 326 -25.76 -1.04 5.85
C PHE A 326 -26.06 -2.43 6.41
N ALA A 327 -27.22 -2.64 7.04
CA ALA A 327 -27.62 -3.94 7.57
C ALA A 327 -27.51 -5.05 6.51
N GLY A 328 -26.84 -6.15 6.86
CA GLY A 328 -26.53 -7.27 5.98
C GLY A 328 -25.15 -7.19 5.32
N CYS A 329 -24.53 -6.01 5.22
CA CYS A 329 -23.16 -5.89 4.76
C CYS A 329 -22.17 -6.46 5.79
N VAL A 330 -21.00 -6.87 5.32
CA VAL A 330 -19.92 -7.40 6.16
C VAL A 330 -18.73 -6.44 6.11
N PRO A 331 -18.32 -5.83 7.24
CA PRO A 331 -17.11 -5.02 7.27
C PRO A 331 -15.89 -5.92 7.08
N MET A 332 -15.05 -5.59 6.10
CA MET A 332 -13.77 -6.25 5.90
C MET A 332 -12.65 -5.27 6.25
N ASP A 333 -11.77 -5.63 7.18
CA ASP A 333 -10.59 -4.82 7.49
C ASP A 333 -9.68 -4.75 6.26
N VAL A 334 -9.35 -3.56 5.76
CA VAL A 334 -8.63 -3.41 4.48
C VAL A 334 -7.18 -3.87 4.56
N PHE A 335 -6.58 -3.91 5.76
CA PHE A 335 -5.19 -4.32 5.96
C PHE A 335 -5.05 -5.84 6.01
N SER A 336 -5.85 -6.51 6.84
CA SER A 336 -5.80 -7.96 7.06
C SER A 336 -6.77 -8.76 6.17
N ARG A 337 -7.75 -8.10 5.57
CA ARG A 337 -8.91 -8.70 4.86
C ARG A 337 -9.78 -9.59 5.75
N ASN A 338 -9.63 -9.50 7.07
CA ASN A 338 -10.47 -10.22 8.00
C ASN A 338 -11.89 -9.68 7.93
N LEU A 339 -12.85 -10.61 7.84
CA LEU A 339 -14.27 -10.30 7.89
C LEU A 339 -14.71 -10.15 9.35
N PHE A 340 -15.31 -9.02 9.65
CA PHE A 340 -15.91 -8.76 10.94
C PHE A 340 -17.37 -9.26 10.96
N ARG A 341 -18.06 -9.08 12.08
CA ARG A 341 -19.46 -9.52 12.19
C ARG A 341 -20.33 -8.75 11.18
N PRO A 342 -21.31 -9.40 10.55
CA PRO A 342 -22.25 -8.70 9.67
C PRO A 342 -22.98 -7.59 10.42
N ILE A 343 -23.18 -6.46 9.74
CA ILE A 343 -23.92 -5.31 10.27
C ILE A 343 -25.38 -5.70 10.44
N ARG A 344 -25.96 -5.33 11.58
CA ARG A 344 -27.39 -5.52 11.89
C ARG A 344 -28.10 -4.17 11.90
N LYS A 345 -29.41 -4.17 12.13
CA LYS A 345 -30.18 -2.93 12.35
C LYS A 345 -29.85 -2.26 13.70
N SER A 346 -29.33 -3.02 14.66
CA SER A 346 -28.80 -2.50 15.93
C SER A 346 -27.45 -1.82 15.72
N ARG A 347 -27.06 -0.93 16.65
CA ARG A 347 -25.73 -0.31 16.64
C ARG A 347 -24.61 -1.35 16.62
N TYR A 348 -23.53 -1.00 15.93
CA TYR A 348 -22.37 -1.85 15.72
C TYR A 348 -21.31 -1.55 16.78
N VAL A 349 -21.13 -2.47 17.72
CA VAL A 349 -20.17 -2.33 18.82
C VAL A 349 -18.75 -2.63 18.32
N ILE A 350 -17.82 -1.73 18.62
CA ILE A 350 -16.40 -1.89 18.30
C ILE A 350 -15.53 -1.52 19.50
N THR A 351 -14.44 -2.27 19.70
CA THR A 351 -13.41 -1.98 20.70
C THR A 351 -12.10 -1.66 20.01
N LEU A 352 -11.39 -0.67 20.53
CA LEU A 352 -10.12 -0.19 20.00
C LEU A 352 -9.09 -0.12 21.12
N GLY A 353 -7.88 -0.61 20.86
CA GLY A 353 -6.74 -0.38 21.75
C GLY A 353 -6.29 1.10 21.73
N PRO A 354 -5.33 1.48 22.59
CA PRO A 354 -4.76 2.83 22.61
C PRO A 354 -4.27 3.27 21.23
N HIS A 355 -4.79 4.40 20.73
CA HIS A 355 -4.46 4.96 19.42
C HIS A 355 -4.66 4.02 18.23
N ALA A 356 -5.49 2.98 18.39
CA ALA A 356 -5.81 2.05 17.32
C ALA A 356 -6.80 2.67 16.33
N TYR A 357 -6.78 2.13 15.12
CA TYR A 357 -7.61 2.57 14.01
C TYR A 357 -8.05 1.38 13.17
N TYR A 358 -9.16 1.54 12.46
CA TYR A 358 -9.66 0.59 11.48
C TYR A 358 -10.10 1.31 10.22
N TRP A 359 -9.81 0.69 9.08
CA TRP A 359 -10.43 0.99 7.80
C TRP A 359 -11.19 -0.26 7.36
N PHE A 360 -12.52 -0.18 7.30
CA PHE A 360 -13.36 -1.27 6.84
C PHE A 360 -13.94 -0.97 5.48
N ALA A 361 -13.70 -1.83 4.49
CA ALA A 361 -14.50 -1.85 3.27
C ALA A 361 -15.79 -2.64 3.53
N LEU A 362 -16.96 -2.04 3.30
CA LEU A 362 -18.23 -2.74 3.46
C LEU A 362 -18.51 -3.61 2.22
N GLN A 363 -18.57 -4.93 2.43
CA GLN A 363 -18.92 -5.87 1.38
C GLN A 363 -20.42 -6.16 1.38
N ALA A 364 -21.02 -6.19 0.20
CA ALA A 364 -22.41 -6.58 0.04
C ALA A 364 -22.62 -8.05 0.50
N PRO A 365 -23.82 -8.41 1.02
CA PRO A 365 -24.12 -9.75 1.52
C PRO A 365 -23.83 -10.88 0.51
N THR A 366 -24.01 -10.61 -0.78
CA THR A 366 -23.77 -11.54 -1.90
C THR A 366 -22.29 -11.76 -2.18
N GLU A 367 -21.45 -10.74 -2.00
CA GLU A 367 -20.00 -10.83 -2.20
C GLU A 367 -19.31 -11.52 -1.02
N ALA A 368 -19.74 -11.20 0.21
CA ALA A 368 -19.24 -11.85 1.42
C ALA A 368 -19.58 -13.36 1.46
N ARG A 369 -20.76 -13.76 0.95
CA ARG A 369 -21.12 -15.18 0.77
C ARG A 369 -20.41 -15.85 -0.41
N ARG A 370 -20.13 -15.14 -1.51
CA ARG A 370 -19.37 -15.68 -2.67
C ARG A 370 -17.87 -15.86 -2.39
N ALA A 371 -17.30 -15.06 -1.50
CA ALA A 371 -15.92 -15.25 -1.03
C ALA A 371 -15.72 -16.64 -0.38
N LEU A 372 -16.80 -17.26 0.11
CA LEU A 372 -16.85 -18.68 0.46
C LEU A 372 -17.49 -19.52 -0.67
N LYS A 373 -16.65 -20.01 -1.60
CA LYS A 373 -16.87 -21.09 -2.61
C LYS A 373 -17.59 -20.74 -3.94
N ARG A 374 -16.80 -20.64 -5.02
CA ARG A 374 -16.65 -21.65 -6.11
C ARG A 374 -15.44 -21.24 -6.97
N ARG A 375 -14.37 -22.05 -7.03
CA ARG A 375 -13.20 -21.78 -7.89
C ARG A 375 -13.67 -21.77 -9.35
N VAL A 376 -13.67 -20.59 -9.98
CA VAL A 376 -13.89 -20.46 -11.42
C VAL A 376 -12.55 -20.70 -12.10
N VAL A 377 -12.45 -21.78 -12.87
CA VAL A 377 -11.25 -22.08 -13.64
C VAL A 377 -11.27 -21.22 -14.91
N PRO A 378 -10.26 -20.38 -15.17
CA PRO A 378 -10.21 -19.51 -16.35
C PRO A 378 -10.13 -20.31 -17.64
N THR A 379 -10.66 -19.75 -18.74
CA THR A 379 -10.62 -20.37 -20.08
C THR A 379 -9.75 -19.54 -21.02
N LEU A 380 -8.73 -20.17 -21.59
CA LEU A 380 -7.78 -19.63 -22.55
C LEU A 380 -8.30 -19.83 -23.99
N LYS A 381 -8.27 -18.78 -24.81
CA LYS A 381 -8.65 -18.81 -26.22
C LYS A 381 -7.40 -18.91 -27.12
N MET A 382 -6.69 -20.02 -27.02
CA MET A 382 -5.44 -20.26 -27.76
C MET A 382 -5.19 -21.77 -27.93
N PRO A 383 -4.23 -22.18 -28.78
CA PRO A 383 -3.81 -23.58 -28.89
C PRO A 383 -3.34 -24.13 -27.54
N ALA A 384 -3.59 -25.42 -27.32
CA ALA A 384 -3.25 -26.12 -26.09
C ALA A 384 -1.78 -26.60 -26.10
N GLU A 385 -0.84 -25.66 -26.20
CA GLU A 385 0.60 -25.92 -26.32
C GLU A 385 1.40 -25.15 -25.26
N LEU A 386 2.25 -25.83 -24.48
CA LEU A 386 2.97 -25.21 -23.35
C LEU A 386 3.91 -24.08 -23.79
N GLU A 387 4.59 -24.23 -24.93
CA GLU A 387 5.51 -23.21 -25.47
C GLU A 387 4.80 -21.89 -25.78
N THR A 388 3.56 -21.98 -26.32
CA THR A 388 2.78 -20.80 -26.69
C THR A 388 2.25 -20.02 -25.48
N LEU A 389 2.07 -20.68 -24.31
CA LEU A 389 1.58 -20.04 -23.09
C LEU A 389 2.52 -18.98 -22.53
N LEU A 390 3.83 -19.12 -22.79
CA LEU A 390 4.87 -18.25 -22.26
C LEU A 390 5.47 -17.33 -23.34
N GLY A 391 4.84 -17.27 -24.52
CA GLY A 391 5.11 -16.30 -25.57
C GLY A 391 4.24 -15.04 -25.47
N GLY A 392 4.79 -13.90 -25.90
CA GLY A 392 4.03 -12.68 -26.23
C GLY A 392 3.08 -12.15 -25.14
N ASN A 393 1.89 -11.71 -25.56
CA ASN A 393 0.87 -11.11 -24.70
C ASN A 393 0.21 -12.15 -23.76
N GLN A 394 0.26 -13.44 -24.12
CA GLN A 394 -0.36 -14.55 -23.40
C GLN A 394 0.34 -14.80 -22.07
N ARG A 395 1.68 -14.69 -22.06
CA ARG A 395 2.48 -14.74 -20.83
C ARG A 395 2.00 -13.74 -19.79
N THR A 396 1.65 -12.53 -20.22
CA THR A 396 1.17 -11.47 -19.33
C THR A 396 -0.14 -11.87 -18.65
N GLN A 397 -1.08 -12.48 -19.39
CA GLN A 397 -2.33 -12.97 -18.81
C GLN A 397 -2.08 -14.10 -17.80
N LEU A 398 -1.19 -15.04 -18.16
CA LEU A 398 -0.86 -16.18 -17.31
C LEU A 398 -0.22 -15.74 -15.99
N GLU A 399 0.76 -14.83 -16.05
CA GLU A 399 1.51 -14.31 -14.90
C GLU A 399 0.71 -13.33 -14.04
N ARG A 400 -0.20 -12.53 -14.62
CA ARG A 400 -0.97 -11.51 -13.88
C ARG A 400 -2.29 -12.02 -13.33
N GLU A 401 -2.97 -12.93 -14.04
CA GLU A 401 -4.34 -13.31 -13.72
C GLU A 401 -4.44 -14.78 -13.30
N ILE A 402 -3.90 -15.70 -14.10
CA ILE A 402 -4.19 -17.13 -13.96
C ILE A 402 -3.38 -17.78 -12.84
N LEU A 403 -2.04 -17.72 -12.90
CA LEU A 403 -1.17 -18.34 -11.92
C LEU A 403 -1.36 -17.75 -10.51
N PRO A 404 -1.47 -16.42 -10.32
CA PRO A 404 -1.75 -15.85 -9.00
C PRO A 404 -3.05 -16.38 -8.39
N THR A 405 -4.09 -16.54 -9.21
CA THR A 405 -5.39 -17.05 -8.76
C THR A 405 -5.30 -18.54 -8.41
N TYR A 406 -4.58 -19.33 -9.20
CA TYR A 406 -4.35 -20.75 -8.93
C TYR A 406 -3.63 -20.97 -7.60
N ILE A 407 -2.47 -20.32 -7.42
CA ILE A 407 -1.56 -20.55 -6.29
C ILE A 407 -2.19 -20.14 -4.95
N ARG A 408 -2.94 -19.04 -4.90
CA ARG A 408 -3.66 -18.63 -3.68
C ARG A 408 -4.62 -19.70 -3.16
N ASN A 409 -5.14 -20.54 -4.07
CA ASN A 409 -6.06 -21.62 -3.74
C ASN A 409 -5.33 -22.94 -3.41
N CYS A 410 -4.04 -23.06 -3.67
CA CYS A 410 -3.25 -24.26 -3.38
C CYS A 410 -3.02 -24.38 -1.87
N ARG A 411 -3.16 -25.58 -1.31
CA ARG A 411 -2.90 -25.81 0.13
C ARG A 411 -1.45 -25.55 0.50
N TRP A 412 -0.52 -26.03 -0.33
CA TRP A 412 0.93 -25.92 -0.18
C TRP A 412 1.48 -24.48 -0.26
N PHE A 413 0.69 -23.51 -0.68
CA PHE A 413 1.13 -22.12 -0.72
C PHE A 413 1.00 -21.50 0.68
N GLY A 414 2.12 -21.24 1.34
CA GLY A 414 2.16 -20.74 2.73
C GLY A 414 1.81 -19.24 2.86
N SER A 415 2.02 -18.46 1.81
CA SER A 415 1.94 -16.99 1.84
C SER A 415 0.56 -16.43 1.41
N LYS A 416 -0.55 -17.14 1.73
CA LYS A 416 -1.92 -16.81 1.30
C LYS A 416 -2.43 -15.44 1.73
N ALA A 417 -1.98 -14.98 2.89
CA ALA A 417 -2.39 -13.70 3.46
C ALA A 417 -1.61 -12.50 2.89
N ARG A 418 -0.55 -12.74 2.10
CA ARG A 418 0.34 -11.67 1.60
C ARG A 418 -0.14 -11.08 0.30
N ASN A 419 0.15 -9.79 0.10
CA ASN A 419 -0.25 -9.08 -1.11
C ASN A 419 0.78 -9.29 -2.24
N PHE A 420 0.33 -9.85 -3.37
CA PHE A 420 1.19 -10.06 -4.53
C PHE A 420 1.48 -8.72 -5.21
N ARG A 421 2.76 -8.41 -5.41
CA ARG A 421 3.19 -7.29 -6.27
C ARG A 421 3.20 -7.73 -7.73
N HIS A 422 3.86 -8.85 -8.02
CA HIS A 422 3.85 -9.52 -9.32
C HIS A 422 4.32 -10.97 -9.18
N LEU A 423 4.01 -11.80 -10.17
CA LEU A 423 4.48 -13.17 -10.30
C LEU A 423 5.14 -13.32 -11.67
N LYS A 424 6.27 -14.03 -11.76
CA LYS A 424 6.97 -14.32 -13.02
C LYS A 424 7.37 -15.78 -13.09
N VAL A 425 7.28 -16.38 -14.28
CA VAL A 425 7.91 -17.67 -14.57
C VAL A 425 9.38 -17.41 -14.91
N ILE A 426 10.29 -17.81 -14.04
CA ILE A 426 11.72 -17.52 -14.16
C ILE A 426 12.50 -18.65 -14.86
N GLU A 427 12.01 -19.89 -14.78
CA GLU A 427 12.63 -21.07 -15.39
C GLU A 427 11.57 -22.10 -15.80
N GLN A 428 11.86 -22.86 -16.86
CA GLN A 428 11.01 -23.91 -17.40
C GLN A 428 11.86 -25.13 -17.72
N LEU A 429 11.66 -26.21 -16.96
CA LEU A 429 12.44 -27.43 -17.12
C LEU A 429 11.55 -28.55 -17.68
N PRO A 430 11.77 -29.02 -18.92
CA PRO A 430 11.09 -30.21 -19.43
C PRO A 430 11.57 -31.44 -18.67
N VAL A 431 10.63 -32.22 -18.11
CA VAL A 431 10.95 -33.45 -17.36
C VAL A 431 11.02 -34.69 -18.28
N SER A 432 10.62 -34.53 -19.55
CA SER A 432 10.77 -35.55 -20.59
C SER A 432 11.09 -34.90 -21.93
N SER A 433 11.69 -35.66 -22.85
CA SER A 433 11.98 -35.23 -24.22
C SER A 433 10.75 -35.13 -25.14
N ASN A 434 9.57 -35.54 -24.68
CA ASN A 434 8.33 -35.42 -25.44
C ASN A 434 7.82 -33.98 -25.43
N ALA A 435 7.41 -33.46 -26.58
CA ALA A 435 6.86 -32.10 -26.71
C ALA A 435 5.59 -31.89 -25.86
N ASP A 436 4.76 -32.93 -25.71
CA ASP A 436 3.57 -32.93 -24.84
C ASP A 436 3.88 -33.34 -23.38
N GLY A 437 5.17 -33.38 -23.03
CA GLY A 437 5.66 -33.75 -21.73
C GLY A 437 5.31 -32.74 -20.64
N ALA A 438 5.35 -33.19 -19.39
CA ALA A 438 5.24 -32.27 -18.26
C ALA A 438 6.50 -31.39 -18.13
N GLN A 439 6.30 -30.18 -17.66
CA GLN A 439 7.37 -29.23 -17.35
C GLN A 439 7.33 -28.85 -15.87
N LEU A 440 8.49 -28.61 -15.27
CA LEU A 440 8.62 -28.00 -13.96
C LEU A 440 8.87 -26.50 -14.15
N TRP A 441 7.89 -25.68 -13.78
CA TRP A 441 8.03 -24.22 -13.81
C TRP A 441 8.50 -23.71 -12.46
N PHE A 442 9.56 -22.90 -12.46
CA PHE A 442 9.91 -22.10 -11.29
C PHE A 442 9.33 -20.72 -11.45
N ILE A 443 8.59 -20.31 -10.43
CA ILE A 443 7.94 -19.01 -10.38
C ILE A 443 8.50 -18.18 -9.24
N GLU A 444 8.81 -16.93 -9.53
CA GLU A 444 9.15 -15.94 -8.51
C GLU A 444 7.89 -15.16 -8.17
N ILE A 445 7.54 -15.13 -6.88
CA ILE A 445 6.44 -14.34 -6.34
C ILE A 445 7.03 -13.19 -5.54
N SER A 446 6.88 -11.98 -6.08
CA SER A 446 7.24 -10.75 -5.37
C SER A 446 6.05 -10.26 -4.56
N TYR A 447 6.26 -9.95 -3.28
CA TYR A 447 5.25 -9.40 -2.39
C TYR A 447 5.40 -7.88 -2.23
N LEU A 448 4.36 -7.24 -1.71
CA LEU A 448 4.43 -5.83 -1.31
C LEU A 448 5.10 -5.63 0.06
N ASP A 449 5.18 -6.68 0.87
CA ASP A 449 5.47 -6.64 2.30
C ASP A 449 6.46 -7.72 2.77
N ALA A 450 7.09 -8.44 1.84
CA ALA A 450 8.05 -9.51 2.15
C ALA A 450 9.07 -9.67 1.01
N ALA A 451 10.16 -10.38 1.31
CA ALA A 451 11.11 -10.83 0.30
C ALA A 451 10.42 -11.72 -0.74
N ALA A 452 10.94 -11.74 -1.98
CA ALA A 452 10.43 -12.61 -3.02
C ALA A 452 10.62 -14.08 -2.62
N GLU A 453 9.67 -14.93 -3.02
CA GLU A 453 9.72 -16.36 -2.79
C GLU A 453 9.66 -17.12 -4.12
N THR A 454 10.45 -18.17 -4.25
CA THR A 454 10.45 -19.03 -5.43
C THR A 454 9.64 -20.30 -5.17
N TYR A 455 8.75 -20.65 -6.08
CA TYR A 455 7.96 -21.88 -6.01
C TYR A 455 8.11 -22.75 -7.27
N ALA A 456 8.11 -24.07 -7.09
CA ALA A 456 8.11 -25.06 -8.16
C ALA A 456 6.67 -25.55 -8.44
N ILE A 457 6.24 -25.45 -9.70
CA ILE A 457 4.93 -25.88 -10.18
C ILE A 457 5.11 -26.82 -11.37
N PRO A 458 4.87 -28.13 -11.18
CA PRO A 458 4.75 -29.06 -12.29
C PRO A 458 3.49 -28.75 -13.09
N VAL A 459 3.62 -28.60 -14.40
CA VAL A 459 2.49 -28.34 -15.30
C VAL A 459 2.48 -29.30 -16.48
N LYS A 460 1.29 -29.69 -16.92
CA LYS A 460 1.07 -30.50 -18.12
C LYS A 460 -0.24 -30.09 -18.78
N ILE A 461 -0.34 -30.27 -20.09
CA ILE A 461 -1.59 -30.15 -20.83
C ILE A 461 -2.12 -31.56 -21.12
N ALA A 462 -3.41 -31.77 -20.88
CA ALA A 462 -4.09 -33.01 -21.25
C ALA A 462 -5.37 -32.70 -22.02
N SER A 463 -5.77 -33.60 -22.92
CA SER A 463 -7.01 -33.55 -23.70
C SER A 463 -7.76 -34.90 -23.60
N GLY A 464 -8.99 -34.96 -24.12
CA GLY A 464 -9.76 -36.20 -24.22
C GLY A 464 -10.10 -36.86 -22.87
N ASP A 465 -9.90 -38.17 -22.76
CA ASP A 465 -10.23 -38.96 -21.56
C ASP A 465 -9.35 -38.59 -20.36
N VAL A 466 -8.07 -38.24 -20.59
CA VAL A 466 -7.15 -37.83 -19.51
C VAL A 466 -7.63 -36.52 -18.87
N ALA A 467 -8.03 -35.54 -19.68
CA ALA A 467 -8.58 -34.27 -19.18
C ALA A 467 -9.89 -34.46 -18.39
N ARG A 468 -10.74 -35.41 -18.83
CA ARG A 468 -11.96 -35.81 -18.11
C ARG A 468 -11.64 -36.47 -16.77
N GLY A 469 -10.68 -37.41 -16.75
CA GLY A 469 -10.22 -38.07 -15.53
C GLY A 469 -9.67 -37.09 -14.48
N ILE A 470 -8.82 -36.14 -14.89
CA ILE A 470 -8.31 -35.08 -14.00
C ILE A 470 -9.45 -34.17 -13.51
N SER A 471 -10.39 -33.82 -14.39
CA SER A 471 -11.55 -32.98 -14.00
C SER A 471 -12.46 -33.64 -12.97
N GLN A 472 -12.56 -34.97 -12.98
CA GLN A 472 -13.36 -35.73 -12.01
C GLN A 472 -12.59 -35.99 -10.71
N ASN A 473 -11.35 -36.46 -10.80
CA ASN A 473 -10.59 -36.94 -9.64
C ASN A 473 -9.81 -35.82 -8.92
N ALA A 474 -9.38 -34.79 -9.65
CA ALA A 474 -8.55 -33.71 -9.13
C ALA A 474 -8.94 -32.33 -9.71
N PRO A 475 -10.19 -31.88 -9.55
CA PRO A 475 -10.64 -30.59 -10.10
C PRO A 475 -9.84 -29.39 -9.56
N HIS A 476 -9.25 -29.53 -8.37
CA HIS A 476 -8.39 -28.53 -7.76
C HIS A 476 -6.98 -28.44 -8.37
N ALA A 477 -6.59 -29.40 -9.21
CA ALA A 477 -5.33 -29.37 -9.95
C ALA A 477 -5.40 -28.50 -11.23
N ILE A 478 -6.61 -28.17 -11.71
CA ILE A 478 -6.80 -27.52 -13.01
C ILE A 478 -6.49 -26.02 -12.95
N ILE A 479 -5.38 -25.61 -13.57
CA ILE A 479 -4.93 -24.22 -13.63
C ILE A 479 -5.80 -23.41 -14.61
N ALA A 480 -6.04 -23.93 -15.81
CA ALA A 480 -6.86 -23.30 -16.84
C ALA A 480 -7.48 -24.33 -17.80
N ARG A 481 -8.52 -23.93 -18.55
CA ARG A 481 -9.13 -24.71 -19.65
C ARG A 481 -8.82 -24.05 -20.99
N PHE A 482 -8.82 -24.81 -22.09
CA PHE A 482 -8.65 -24.27 -23.44
C PHE A 482 -9.97 -24.29 -24.22
N ALA A 483 -10.34 -23.17 -24.85
CA ALA A 483 -11.49 -23.08 -25.73
C ALA A 483 -11.21 -23.79 -27.07
N GLY A 484 -12.19 -24.54 -27.58
CA GLY A 484 -12.11 -25.17 -28.92
C GLY A 484 -11.18 -26.39 -29.02
N SER A 485 -10.37 -26.70 -28.00
CA SER A 485 -9.36 -27.77 -28.03
C SER A 485 -9.86 -29.08 -27.39
N ASN A 486 -11.05 -29.56 -27.81
CA ASN A 486 -11.62 -30.85 -27.38
C ASN A 486 -11.61 -31.10 -25.85
N GLY A 487 -11.85 -30.04 -25.06
CA GLY A 487 -11.87 -30.11 -23.60
C GLY A 487 -10.50 -30.10 -22.90
N ALA A 488 -9.43 -29.70 -23.59
CA ALA A 488 -8.09 -29.66 -23.02
C ALA A 488 -7.96 -28.77 -21.77
N VAL A 489 -7.09 -29.18 -20.85
CA VAL A 489 -6.84 -28.51 -19.57
C VAL A 489 -5.34 -28.38 -19.30
N LEU A 490 -4.95 -27.23 -18.77
CA LEU A 490 -3.66 -27.02 -18.12
C LEU A 490 -3.83 -27.37 -16.64
N PHE A 491 -3.01 -28.26 -16.10
CA PHE A 491 -3.16 -28.73 -14.73
C PHE A 491 -1.81 -29.01 -14.06
N ASP A 492 -1.85 -29.15 -12.74
CA ASP A 492 -0.70 -29.52 -11.92
C ASP A 492 -0.30 -30.98 -12.16
N ALA A 493 0.87 -31.19 -12.78
CA ALA A 493 1.29 -32.48 -13.30
C ALA A 493 1.52 -33.53 -12.21
N ILE A 494 1.57 -33.17 -10.93
CA ILE A 494 1.63 -34.16 -9.84
C ILE A 494 0.45 -35.14 -9.89
N TRP A 495 -0.69 -34.72 -10.44
CA TRP A 495 -1.87 -35.57 -10.58
C TRP A 495 -1.82 -36.52 -11.78
N ASP A 496 -0.80 -36.41 -12.63
CA ASP A 496 -0.52 -37.32 -13.75
C ASP A 496 0.46 -38.43 -13.30
N SER A 497 0.08 -39.70 -13.48
CA SER A 497 0.92 -40.83 -13.07
C SER A 497 2.24 -40.91 -13.84
N THR A 498 2.22 -40.56 -15.14
CA THR A 498 3.41 -40.56 -15.98
C THR A 498 4.45 -39.55 -15.47
N PHE A 499 4.04 -38.33 -15.10
CA PHE A 499 4.93 -37.35 -14.49
C PHE A 499 5.58 -37.86 -13.20
N ARG A 500 4.79 -38.49 -12.31
CA ARG A 500 5.30 -39.04 -11.05
C ARG A 500 6.39 -40.09 -11.30
N SER A 501 6.14 -41.03 -12.22
CA SER A 501 7.12 -42.05 -12.60
C SER A 501 8.38 -41.44 -13.20
N GLN A 502 8.26 -40.45 -14.10
CA GLN A 502 9.41 -39.77 -14.70
C GLN A 502 10.29 -39.07 -13.66
N LEU A 503 9.68 -38.38 -12.70
CA LEU A 503 10.41 -37.72 -11.62
C LEU A 503 11.16 -38.72 -10.75
N PHE A 504 10.54 -39.86 -10.44
CA PHE A 504 11.17 -40.94 -9.69
C PHE A 504 12.34 -41.56 -10.47
N ASP A 505 12.13 -41.88 -11.76
CA ASP A 505 13.16 -42.42 -12.65
C ASP A 505 14.37 -41.49 -12.78
N THR A 506 14.14 -40.18 -12.83
CA THR A 506 15.22 -39.18 -12.88
C THR A 506 16.15 -39.31 -11.68
N ILE A 507 15.58 -39.51 -10.49
CA ILE A 507 16.33 -39.71 -9.24
C ILE A 507 17.03 -41.07 -9.26
N ALA A 508 16.27 -42.15 -9.49
CA ALA A 508 16.78 -43.53 -9.42
C ALA A 508 17.92 -43.80 -10.42
N ARG A 509 17.83 -43.23 -11.62
CA ARG A 509 18.82 -43.41 -12.70
C ARG A 509 19.93 -42.35 -12.70
N ARG A 510 19.97 -41.47 -11.69
CA ARG A 510 20.94 -40.36 -11.58
C ARG A 510 21.00 -39.48 -12.85
N GLN A 511 19.85 -39.22 -13.44
CA GLN A 511 19.79 -38.44 -14.68
C GLN A 511 20.06 -36.95 -14.40
N ALA A 512 20.75 -36.30 -15.32
CA ALA A 512 20.98 -34.86 -15.31
C ALA A 512 20.21 -34.21 -16.47
N MET A 513 19.44 -33.17 -16.17
CA MET A 513 18.71 -32.36 -17.14
C MET A 513 19.25 -30.94 -17.12
N LYS A 514 19.58 -30.41 -18.30
CA LYS A 514 20.06 -29.03 -18.48
C LYS A 514 18.87 -28.07 -18.35
N ALA A 515 18.90 -27.17 -17.37
CA ALA A 515 18.03 -25.99 -17.32
C ALA A 515 18.81 -24.74 -17.79
N ARG A 516 18.11 -23.62 -17.94
CA ARG A 516 18.74 -22.36 -18.37
C ARG A 516 19.61 -21.74 -17.27
N ALA A 517 19.18 -21.85 -16.02
CA ALA A 517 19.82 -21.27 -14.85
C ALA A 517 20.68 -22.27 -14.03
N GLY A 518 20.65 -23.56 -14.38
CA GLY A 518 21.40 -24.61 -13.67
C GLY A 518 21.07 -26.01 -14.17
N ASP A 519 21.70 -27.04 -13.60
CA ASP A 519 21.41 -28.44 -13.93
C ASP A 519 20.49 -29.05 -12.87
N PHE A 520 19.43 -29.74 -13.30
CA PHE A 520 18.57 -30.55 -12.43
C PHE A 520 19.12 -31.98 -12.41
N VAL A 521 19.55 -32.45 -11.24
CA VAL A 521 20.27 -33.72 -11.12
C VAL A 521 19.58 -34.67 -10.16
N GLY A 522 19.42 -35.93 -10.58
CA GLY A 522 19.07 -37.03 -9.69
C GLY A 522 20.28 -37.46 -8.88
N VAL A 523 20.16 -37.43 -7.55
CA VAL A 523 21.18 -37.94 -6.63
C VAL A 523 20.55 -39.04 -5.78
N ILE A 524 21.29 -40.12 -5.57
CA ILE A 524 20.88 -41.20 -4.67
C ILE A 524 21.84 -41.31 -3.48
N ALA A 525 21.29 -41.60 -2.30
CA ALA A 525 22.07 -41.90 -1.11
C ALA A 525 22.82 -43.23 -1.28
N SER A 526 23.92 -43.39 -0.56
CA SER A 526 24.78 -44.59 -0.61
C SER A 526 24.09 -45.91 -0.23
N ARG A 527 22.95 -45.83 0.47
CA ARG A 527 22.13 -46.99 0.88
C ARG A 527 21.00 -47.33 -0.10
N PHE A 528 20.89 -46.62 -1.22
CA PHE A 528 19.85 -46.86 -2.22
C PHE A 528 20.33 -47.92 -3.23
N ASP A 529 19.74 -49.12 -3.16
CA ASP A 529 20.10 -50.23 -4.04
C ASP A 529 19.35 -50.12 -5.38
N ALA A 530 20.08 -49.81 -6.45
CA ALA A 530 19.51 -49.49 -7.75
C ALA A 530 19.00 -50.73 -8.51
N ASP A 531 19.46 -51.93 -8.14
CA ASP A 531 19.26 -53.16 -8.92
C ASP A 531 17.84 -53.77 -8.79
N GLN A 532 16.95 -53.23 -7.94
CA GLN A 532 15.62 -53.82 -7.69
C GLN A 532 14.39 -53.07 -8.26
N THR A 533 14.52 -51.94 -8.96
CA THR A 533 13.33 -51.07 -9.16
C THR A 533 12.82 -51.00 -10.59
N ALA A 534 12.18 -52.09 -11.04
CA ALA A 534 11.02 -51.99 -11.93
C ALA A 534 9.78 -51.68 -11.06
N ILE A 535 9.73 -50.48 -10.46
CA ILE A 535 8.58 -50.08 -9.63
C ILE A 535 7.37 -49.99 -10.56
N SER A 536 6.29 -50.65 -10.15
CA SER A 536 5.05 -50.71 -10.92
C SER A 536 4.50 -49.29 -11.04
N GLY A 537 3.84 -48.98 -12.16
CA GLY A 537 3.31 -47.64 -12.44
C GLY A 537 2.25 -47.10 -11.46
N ASN A 538 1.99 -47.80 -10.34
CA ASN A 538 1.02 -47.41 -9.33
C ASN A 538 1.62 -46.43 -8.32
N SER A 539 1.41 -45.14 -8.61
CA SER A 539 1.70 -44.04 -7.69
C SER A 539 0.44 -43.23 -7.40
N HIS A 540 0.33 -42.69 -6.19
CA HIS A 540 -0.78 -41.80 -5.83
C HIS A 540 -0.31 -40.65 -4.93
N VAL A 541 -1.06 -39.55 -4.96
CA VAL A 541 -0.78 -38.34 -4.19
C VAL A 541 -1.40 -38.48 -2.81
N VAL A 542 -0.63 -38.23 -1.75
CA VAL A 542 -1.12 -38.30 -0.36
C VAL A 542 -1.88 -37.02 -0.02
N SER A 543 -3.14 -37.14 0.37
CA SER A 543 -3.97 -36.00 0.78
C SER A 543 -3.78 -35.70 2.27
N GLY A 544 -3.36 -34.49 2.65
CA GLY A 544 -3.35 -34.07 4.06
C GLY A 544 -2.27 -33.07 4.46
N GLU A 545 -1.20 -32.91 3.67
CA GLU A 545 -0.07 -32.05 4.04
C GLU A 545 -0.23 -30.58 3.62
N GLN A 546 0.40 -29.68 4.39
CA GLN A 546 0.12 -28.25 4.35
C GLN A 546 1.11 -27.41 3.53
N SER A 547 2.36 -27.83 3.31
CA SER A 547 3.40 -26.98 2.67
C SER A 547 4.08 -27.60 1.44
N ASN A 548 4.03 -28.93 1.26
CA ASN A 548 4.69 -29.65 0.17
C ASN A 548 3.73 -30.64 -0.51
N SER A 549 4.18 -31.29 -1.59
CA SER A 549 3.40 -32.34 -2.26
C SER A 549 4.09 -33.68 -2.07
N SER A 550 3.32 -34.66 -1.59
CA SER A 550 3.86 -35.97 -1.21
C SER A 550 3.17 -37.08 -1.99
N MET A 551 3.97 -38.07 -2.41
CA MET A 551 3.57 -39.12 -3.34
C MET A 551 4.07 -40.46 -2.82
N LEU A 552 3.21 -41.48 -2.87
CA LEU A 552 3.59 -42.86 -2.54
C LEU A 552 3.70 -43.68 -3.83
N PHE A 553 4.76 -44.47 -3.92
CA PHE A 553 5.02 -45.42 -5.01
C PHE A 553 4.99 -46.84 -4.43
N ASP A 554 4.03 -47.66 -4.88
CA ASP A 554 3.81 -49.04 -4.43
C ASP A 554 3.82 -49.22 -2.88
N ASN A 555 3.52 -48.16 -2.13
CA ASN A 555 3.69 -48.07 -0.66
C ASN A 555 5.10 -48.42 -0.13
N GLN A 556 6.11 -48.45 -1.00
CA GLN A 556 7.50 -48.73 -0.64
C GLN A 556 8.33 -47.46 -0.55
N PHE A 557 8.09 -46.51 -1.46
CA PHE A 557 8.83 -45.26 -1.52
C PHE A 557 7.91 -44.07 -1.29
N PHE A 558 8.40 -43.13 -0.49
CA PHE A 558 7.77 -41.84 -0.24
C PHE A 558 8.60 -40.76 -0.94
N LEU A 559 7.99 -40.06 -1.89
CA LEU A 559 8.62 -38.94 -2.60
C LEU A 559 7.96 -37.64 -2.14
N LYS A 560 8.77 -36.71 -1.65
CA LYS A 560 8.36 -35.37 -1.24
C LYS A 560 8.89 -34.36 -2.25
N LEU A 561 7.98 -33.66 -2.93
CA LEU A 561 8.29 -32.51 -3.77
C LEU A 561 8.13 -31.23 -2.94
N TYR A 562 9.27 -30.58 -2.68
CA TYR A 562 9.30 -29.25 -2.07
C TYR A 562 8.71 -28.22 -3.03
N ARG A 563 7.65 -27.54 -2.61
CA ARG A 563 6.97 -26.55 -3.45
C ARG A 563 7.61 -25.18 -3.36
N LYS A 564 8.07 -24.77 -2.18
CA LYS A 564 8.88 -23.56 -1.98
C LYS A 564 10.35 -23.93 -2.08
N ILE A 565 11.10 -23.21 -2.90
CA ILE A 565 12.53 -23.43 -3.14
C ILE A 565 13.32 -22.32 -2.46
N GLU A 566 14.36 -22.70 -1.75
CA GLU A 566 15.28 -21.82 -1.03
C GLU A 566 16.72 -22.21 -1.39
N ASP A 567 17.65 -21.26 -1.26
CA ASP A 567 19.06 -21.52 -1.52
C ASP A 567 19.66 -22.43 -0.43
N GLY A 568 20.44 -23.42 -0.85
CA GLY A 568 21.13 -24.36 0.04
C GLY A 568 20.49 -25.74 0.12
N LEU A 569 21.07 -26.61 0.96
CA LEU A 569 20.53 -27.95 1.21
C LEU A 569 19.36 -27.84 2.18
N ASN A 570 18.24 -28.48 1.85
CA ASN A 570 17.10 -28.55 2.76
C ASN A 570 17.49 -29.40 4.01
N PRO A 571 17.18 -28.96 5.24
CA PRO A 571 17.55 -29.70 6.45
C PRO A 571 16.97 -31.12 6.57
N ASP A 572 15.90 -31.40 5.83
CA ASP A 572 15.27 -32.73 5.78
C ASP A 572 16.01 -33.73 4.84
N VAL A 573 17.07 -33.29 4.14
CA VAL A 573 17.81 -34.06 3.12
C VAL A 573 19.19 -34.51 3.60
#